data_AF-A0A2V7VE99-F1
#
_entry.id   AF-A0A2V7VE99-F1
#
_cell.length_a   1.000
_cell.length_b   1.000
_cell.length_c   1.000
_cell.angle_alpha   90.00
_cell.angle_beta   90.00
_cell.angle_gamma   90.00
#
_symmetry.space_group_name_H-M   'P 1'
#
loop_
_entity.id
_entity.type
_entity.pdbx_description
1 polymer ?
#
loop_
_entity_poly.entity_id
_entity_poly.type
_entity_poly.pdbx_seq_one_letter_code
_entity_poly.pdbx_strand_id
1 'polypeptide(L)'
;FGHGHVAANPYRFSEAFSRPDPSGDMVEIPLPTFPVLRLPAATGILTRVAGRAWTLAALRRALRTGDAQYYFHPYELGPRPRIRLSLRERLFLRRLGPWMEEAVEAIALRLRSWGARFVTAGELAAAVSAS
;
A
#
# COMPACT_ATOMS: atom_id res chain seq x y z
N PHE A 1 25.50 -17.20 2.28
CA PHE A 1 24.10 -17.54 1.99
C PHE A 1 23.93 -17.49 0.48
N GLY A 2 23.86 -18.67 -0.16
CA GLY A 2 23.85 -18.79 -1.62
C GLY A 2 22.54 -18.34 -2.24
N HIS A 3 22.62 -17.73 -3.42
CA HIS A 3 21.50 -17.22 -4.23
C HIS A 3 20.62 -18.32 -4.88
N GLY A 4 20.60 -19.54 -4.33
CA GLY A 4 19.94 -20.71 -4.92
C GLY A 4 18.43 -20.83 -4.69
N HIS A 5 17.81 -19.89 -3.97
CA HIS A 5 16.38 -19.93 -3.62
C HIS A 5 15.69 -18.58 -3.85
N VAL A 6 16.05 -17.86 -4.91
CA VAL A 6 15.16 -16.79 -5.37
C VAL A 6 13.99 -17.47 -6.05
N ALA A 7 12.77 -17.30 -5.49
CA ALA A 7 11.55 -17.75 -6.16
C ALA A 7 11.59 -17.23 -7.59
N ALA A 8 11.55 -18.13 -8.58
CA ALA A 8 11.42 -17.73 -9.96
C ALA A 8 10.19 -16.84 -10.04
N ASN A 9 10.38 -15.60 -10.53
CA ASN A 9 9.26 -14.70 -10.70
C ASN A 9 8.22 -15.42 -11.57
N PRO A 10 7.03 -15.75 -11.05
CA PRO A 10 6.05 -16.53 -11.80
C PRO A 10 5.55 -15.74 -13.01
N TYR A 11 5.80 -14.43 -13.03
CA TYR A 11 5.48 -13.55 -14.12
C TYR A 11 6.65 -13.48 -15.12
N ARG A 12 6.42 -14.01 -16.33
CA ARG A 12 7.24 -13.67 -17.49
C ARG A 12 6.76 -12.32 -18.02
N PHE A 13 7.47 -11.26 -17.67
CA PHE A 13 7.17 -9.94 -18.20
C PHE A 13 7.53 -9.90 -19.70
N SER A 14 6.55 -9.69 -20.56
CA SER A 14 6.81 -9.25 -21.94
C SER A 14 7.25 -7.78 -21.91
N GLU A 15 7.93 -7.30 -22.96
CA GLU A 15 8.33 -5.88 -23.09
C GLU A 15 7.14 -4.90 -23.04
N ALA A 16 5.90 -5.40 -23.07
CA ALA A 16 4.66 -4.63 -23.00
C ALA A 16 4.04 -4.57 -21.58
N PHE A 17 4.62 -5.18 -20.56
CA PHE A 17 4.02 -5.29 -19.21
C PHE A 17 3.62 -3.96 -18.56
N SER A 18 4.30 -2.85 -18.93
CA SER A 18 4.02 -1.51 -18.39
C SER A 18 3.26 -0.61 -19.37
N ARG A 19 2.72 -1.15 -20.47
CA ARG A 19 1.90 -0.39 -21.41
C ARG A 19 0.43 -0.58 -21.05
N PRO A 20 -0.41 0.47 -21.19
CA PRO A 20 -1.85 0.32 -21.04
C PRO A 20 -2.33 -0.83 -21.93
N ASP A 21 -3.06 -1.77 -21.34
CA ASP A 21 -3.64 -2.88 -22.08
C ASP A 21 -4.72 -2.35 -23.05
N PRO A 22 -4.50 -2.40 -24.37
CA PRO A 22 -5.45 -1.86 -25.33
C PRO A 22 -6.75 -2.68 -25.40
N SER A 23 -6.76 -3.90 -24.85
CA SER A 23 -7.96 -4.76 -24.81
C SER A 23 -8.93 -4.39 -23.69
N GLY A 24 -8.44 -3.77 -22.61
CA GLY A 24 -9.23 -3.50 -21.41
C GLY A 24 -9.46 -4.72 -20.50
N ASP A 25 -8.80 -5.86 -20.79
CA ASP A 25 -8.93 -7.09 -20.00
C ASP A 25 -8.20 -7.00 -18.64
N MET A 26 -7.26 -6.06 -18.50
CA MET A 26 -6.53 -5.80 -17.26
C MET A 26 -7.00 -4.51 -16.57
N VAL A 27 -7.42 -4.64 -15.31
CA VAL A 27 -7.72 -3.50 -14.43
C VAL A 27 -6.52 -3.21 -13.53
N GLU A 28 -5.91 -2.03 -13.69
CA GLU A 28 -4.89 -1.53 -12.78
C GLU A 28 -5.51 -0.74 -11.63
N ILE A 29 -5.14 -1.08 -10.40
CA ILE A 29 -5.54 -0.32 -9.20
C ILE A 29 -4.32 0.50 -8.76
N PRO A 30 -4.31 1.83 -8.97
CA PRO A 30 -3.12 2.62 -8.73
C PRO A 30 -2.83 2.80 -7.24
N LEU A 31 -1.56 2.66 -6.86
CA LEU A 31 -1.08 3.06 -5.55
C LEU A 31 -0.93 4.60 -5.47
N PRO A 32 -1.58 5.27 -4.51
CA PRO A 32 -1.48 6.71 -4.33
C PRO A 32 -0.04 7.20 -4.10
N THR A 33 0.34 8.23 -4.87
CA THR A 33 1.53 9.04 -4.63
C THR A 33 1.20 10.30 -3.85
N PHE A 34 2.13 10.75 -3.00
CA PHE A 34 1.98 11.99 -2.24
C PHE A 34 1.94 13.19 -3.20
N PRO A 35 1.07 14.19 -2.97
CA PRO A 35 1.07 15.42 -3.75
C PRO A 35 2.46 16.09 -3.75
N VAL A 36 2.83 16.68 -4.88
CA VAL A 36 4.08 17.43 -5.10
C VAL A 36 5.33 16.54 -5.16
N LEU A 37 5.59 15.73 -4.14
CA LEU A 37 6.84 14.98 -4.01
C LEU A 37 6.90 13.70 -4.85
N ARG A 38 5.77 13.24 -5.40
CA ARG A 38 5.66 12.00 -6.21
C ARG A 38 6.21 10.75 -5.52
N LEU A 39 6.30 10.78 -4.20
CA LEU A 39 6.71 9.62 -3.40
C LEU A 39 5.51 8.69 -3.22
N PRO A 40 5.71 7.37 -3.09
CA PRO A 40 4.67 6.48 -2.58
C PRO A 40 4.10 7.04 -1.27
N ALA A 41 2.80 6.85 -1.00
CA ALA A 41 2.20 7.49 0.17
C ALA A 41 1.20 6.63 0.94
N ALA A 42 0.46 5.78 0.24
CA ALA A 42 -0.50 4.87 0.86
C ALA A 42 0.06 3.45 0.99
N THR A 43 1.27 3.34 1.54
CA THR A 43 1.90 2.04 1.85
C THR A 43 2.31 1.97 3.32
N GLY A 44 2.29 0.77 3.90
CA GLY A 44 2.60 0.53 5.31
C GLY A 44 3.99 1.03 5.69
N ILE A 45 4.99 0.81 4.82
CA ILE A 45 6.35 1.33 5.02
C ILE A 45 6.37 2.87 5.12
N LEU A 46 5.61 3.58 4.28
CA LEU A 46 5.53 5.03 4.34
C LEU A 46 4.72 5.50 5.54
N THR A 47 3.65 4.80 5.92
CA THR A 47 2.93 5.06 7.18
C THR A 47 3.86 4.92 8.38
N ARG A 48 4.76 3.94 8.38
CA ARG A 48 5.77 3.77 9.44
C ARG A 48 6.83 4.87 9.43
N VAL A 49 7.33 5.27 8.27
CA VAL A 49 8.41 6.27 8.18
C VAL A 49 7.85 7.68 8.38
N ALA A 50 6.87 8.09 7.58
CA ALA A 50 6.32 9.45 7.55
C ALA A 50 5.16 9.66 8.55
N GLY A 51 4.48 8.59 8.97
CA GLY A 51 3.37 8.65 9.92
C GLY A 51 1.99 8.66 9.26
N ARG A 52 0.94 8.45 10.08
CA ARG A 52 -0.45 8.37 9.61
C ARG A 52 -0.96 9.62 8.90
N ALA A 53 -0.50 10.81 9.30
CA ALA A 53 -0.94 12.07 8.71
C ALA A 53 -0.53 12.20 7.22
N TRP A 54 0.67 11.73 6.88
CA TRP A 54 1.15 11.65 5.49
C TRP A 54 0.23 10.76 4.65
N THR A 55 -0.03 9.54 5.14
CA THR A 55 -0.89 8.57 4.47
C THR A 55 -2.31 9.10 4.28
N LEU A 56 -2.90 9.72 5.31
CA LEU A 56 -4.23 10.32 5.24
C LEU A 56 -4.30 11.47 4.23
N ALA A 57 -3.29 12.34 4.17
CA ALA A 57 -3.28 13.44 3.21
C ALA A 57 -3.23 12.93 1.76
N ALA A 58 -2.44 11.89 1.48
CA ALA A 58 -2.41 11.27 0.16
C ALA A 58 -3.70 10.54 -0.20
N LEU A 59 -4.25 9.74 0.72
CA LEU A 59 -5.53 9.04 0.51
C LEU A 59 -6.67 10.03 0.28
N ARG A 60 -6.76 11.11 1.06
CA ARG A 60 -7.76 12.15 0.86
C ARG A 60 -7.67 12.78 -0.52
N ARG A 61 -6.45 13.02 -1.03
CA ARG A 61 -6.26 13.56 -2.37
C ARG A 61 -6.67 12.56 -3.44
N ALA A 62 -6.22 11.31 -3.35
CA ALA A 62 -6.54 10.27 -4.32
C ALA A 62 -8.06 10.05 -4.42
N LEU A 63 -8.73 9.99 -3.27
CA LEU A 63 -10.19 9.83 -3.19
C LEU A 63 -11.00 11.01 -3.76
N ARG A 64 -10.38 12.17 -4.04
CA ARG A 64 -11.06 13.28 -4.74
C ARG A 64 -11.10 13.08 -6.26
N THR A 65 -10.27 12.18 -6.79
CA THR A 65 -10.11 11.95 -8.23
C THR A 65 -10.49 10.54 -8.66
N GLY A 66 -10.79 9.64 -7.73
CA GLY A 66 -11.19 8.26 -8.01
C GLY A 66 -10.91 7.32 -6.84
N ASP A 67 -10.82 6.03 -7.14
CA ASP A 67 -10.50 5.01 -6.14
C ASP A 67 -9.04 5.07 -5.68
N ALA A 68 -8.77 4.49 -4.51
CA ALA A 68 -7.45 4.50 -3.90
C ALA A 68 -7.15 3.18 -3.20
N GLN A 69 -5.90 2.69 -3.35
CA GLN A 69 -5.40 1.54 -2.61
C GLN A 69 -4.57 1.98 -1.40
N TYR A 70 -4.72 1.28 -0.29
CA TYR A 70 -3.79 1.30 0.83
C TYR A 70 -3.26 -0.11 1.07
N TYR A 71 -1.93 -0.26 1.02
CA TYR A 71 -1.26 -1.57 1.07
C TYR A 71 -0.29 -1.65 2.25
N PHE A 72 -0.28 -2.75 2.98
CA PHE A 72 0.73 -3.05 4.00
C PHE A 72 0.94 -4.56 4.12
N HIS A 73 2.05 -4.97 4.72
CA HIS A 73 2.36 -6.38 4.94
C HIS A 73 1.85 -6.84 6.30
N PRO A 74 1.39 -8.10 6.44
CA PRO A 74 0.95 -8.64 7.73
C PRO A 74 2.00 -8.54 8.84
N TYR A 75 3.30 -8.68 8.52
CA TYR A 75 4.36 -8.54 9.51
C TYR A 75 4.42 -7.14 10.13
N GLU A 76 3.86 -6.12 9.47
CA GLU A 76 3.87 -4.75 9.97
C GLU A 76 2.95 -4.57 11.18
N LEU A 77 1.91 -5.41 11.29
CA LEU A 77 1.02 -5.50 12.44
C LEU A 77 1.55 -6.44 13.53
N GLY A 78 2.49 -7.31 13.19
CA GLY A 78 3.06 -8.29 14.10
C GLY A 78 3.98 -7.67 15.17
N PRO A 79 4.26 -8.41 16.26
CA PRO A 79 5.23 -7.98 17.25
C PRO A 79 6.60 -7.78 16.61
N ARG A 80 7.38 -6.83 17.13
CA ARG A 80 8.74 -6.59 16.64
C ARG A 80 9.59 -7.86 16.79
N PRO A 81 10.42 -8.20 15.79
CA PRO A 81 11.29 -9.36 15.87
C PRO A 81 12.29 -9.18 17.03
N ARG A 82 12.47 -10.24 17.82
CA ARG A 82 13.42 -10.28 18.95
C ARG A 82 14.82 -10.63 18.43
N ILE A 83 15.41 -9.74 17.64
CA ILE A 83 16.77 -9.89 17.08
C ILE A 83 17.64 -8.69 17.47
N ARG A 84 18.97 -8.87 17.43
CA ARG A 84 19.91 -7.76 17.67
C ARG A 84 19.86 -6.81 16.49
N LEU A 85 19.36 -5.60 16.73
CA LEU A 85 19.18 -4.54 15.73
C LEU A 85 20.15 -3.38 15.99
N SER A 86 20.69 -2.82 14.92
CA SER A 86 21.36 -1.51 14.94
C SER A 86 20.37 -0.39 15.31
N LEU A 87 20.89 0.77 15.74
CA LEU A 87 20.05 1.93 16.03
C LEU A 87 19.19 2.35 14.83
N ARG A 88 19.75 2.29 13.62
CA ARG A 88 19.05 2.59 12.37
C ARG A 88 17.85 1.67 12.16
N GLU A 89 18.04 0.37 12.33
CA GLU A 89 16.97 -0.62 12.18
C GLU A 89 15.92 -0.46 13.27
N ARG A 90 16.32 -0.20 14.53
CA ARG A 90 15.36 0.08 15.61
C ARG A 90 14.50 1.30 15.30
N LEU A 91 15.09 2.36 14.75
CA LEU A 91 14.36 3.55 14.33
C LEU A 91 13.39 3.23 13.19
N PHE A 92 13.82 2.48 12.19
CA PHE A 92 12.99 2.08 11.05
C PHE A 92 11.82 1.17 11.45
N LEU A 93 12.04 0.26 12.41
CA LEU A 93 11.06 -0.71 12.90
C LEU A 93 10.26 -0.19 14.10
N ARG A 94 10.50 1.06 14.56
CA ARG A 94 9.83 1.65 15.74
C ARG A 94 8.31 1.72 15.61
N ARG A 95 7.78 1.69 14.39
CA ARG A 95 6.36 1.86 14.11
C ARG A 95 5.68 0.55 13.67
N LEU A 96 6.24 -0.62 13.99
CA LEU A 96 5.57 -1.91 13.84
C LEU A 96 4.64 -2.23 15.02
N GLY A 97 3.82 -3.27 14.86
CA GLY A 97 3.06 -3.88 15.95
C GLY A 97 1.88 -3.01 16.38
N PRO A 98 1.66 -2.82 17.70
CA PRO A 98 0.51 -2.06 18.21
C PRO A 98 0.38 -0.65 17.62
N TRP A 99 1.50 0.03 17.35
CA TRP A 99 1.44 1.34 16.71
C TRP A 99 0.87 1.27 15.28
N MET A 100 1.27 0.26 14.51
CA MET A 100 0.79 0.08 13.14
C MET A 100 -0.68 -0.33 13.13
N GLU A 101 -1.08 -1.18 14.06
CA GLU A 101 -2.48 -1.58 14.25
C GLU A 101 -3.37 -0.36 14.54
N GLU A 102 -3.00 0.46 15.53
CA GLU A 102 -3.69 1.73 15.82
C GLU A 102 -3.70 2.65 14.60
N ALA A 103 -2.59 2.75 13.86
CA ALA A 103 -2.50 3.58 12.69
C ALA A 103 -3.46 3.11 11.58
N VAL A 104 -3.52 1.81 11.31
CA VAL A 104 -4.41 1.22 10.30
C VAL A 104 -5.87 1.41 10.69
N GLU A 105 -6.22 1.16 11.95
CA GLU A 105 -7.57 1.38 12.46
C GLU A 105 -7.98 2.86 12.35
N ALA A 106 -7.12 3.78 12.80
CA ALA A 106 -7.37 5.21 12.72
C ALA A 106 -7.51 5.69 11.26
N ILE A 107 -6.72 5.14 10.34
CA ILE A 107 -6.85 5.40 8.91
C ILE A 107 -8.22 4.90 8.43
N ALA A 108 -8.57 3.65 8.71
CA ALA A 108 -9.82 3.04 8.25
C ALA A 108 -11.05 3.83 8.75
N LEU A 109 -11.10 4.18 10.04
CA LEU A 109 -12.15 5.00 10.63
C LEU A 109 -12.24 6.38 9.97
N ARG A 110 -11.09 7.01 9.71
CA ARG A 110 -11.05 8.31 9.03
C ARG A 110 -11.57 8.23 7.60
N LEU A 111 -11.21 7.19 6.85
CA LEU A 111 -11.73 6.97 5.50
C LEU A 111 -13.25 6.77 5.50
N ARG A 112 -13.80 5.98 6.45
CA ARG A 112 -15.25 5.84 6.63
C ARG A 112 -15.93 7.18 6.89
N SER A 113 -15.33 8.02 7.73
CA SER A 113 -15.85 9.37 8.01
C SER A 113 -15.86 10.31 6.80
N TRP A 114 -15.06 10.00 5.77
CA TRP A 114 -15.08 10.72 4.49
C TRP A 114 -16.08 10.13 3.49
N GLY A 115 -16.85 9.11 3.87
CA GLY A 115 -17.79 8.41 3.00
C GLY A 115 -17.14 7.34 2.12
N ALA A 116 -15.88 6.96 2.37
CA ALA A 116 -15.21 5.93 1.58
C ALA A 116 -15.84 4.55 1.85
N ARG A 117 -16.05 3.78 0.77
CA ARG A 117 -16.44 2.36 0.82
C ARG A 117 -15.19 1.50 0.70
N PHE A 118 -15.10 0.46 1.53
CA PHE A 118 -14.06 -0.56 1.39
C PHE A 118 -14.58 -1.67 0.50
N VAL A 119 -13.82 -1.98 -0.54
CA VAL A 119 -14.11 -3.04 -1.50
C VAL A 119 -12.87 -3.90 -1.68
N THR A 120 -13.07 -5.12 -2.11
CA THR A 120 -12.01 -6.00 -2.60
C THR A 120 -11.53 -5.55 -3.98
N ALA A 121 -10.32 -5.95 -4.36
CA ALA A 121 -9.81 -5.70 -5.71
C ALA A 121 -10.72 -6.31 -6.79
N GLY A 122 -11.33 -7.47 -6.52
CA GLY A 122 -12.26 -8.13 -7.45
C GLY A 122 -13.57 -7.35 -7.65
N GLU A 123 -14.14 -6.81 -6.56
CA GLU A 123 -15.34 -5.95 -6.66
C GLU A 123 -15.04 -4.66 -7.44
N LEU A 124 -13.85 -4.07 -7.24
CA LEU A 124 -13.43 -2.90 -8.00
C LEU A 124 -13.25 -3.22 -9.49
N ALA A 125 -12.56 -4.32 -9.81
CA ALA A 125 -12.37 -4.75 -11.19
C ALA A 125 -13.71 -5.00 -11.90
N ALA A 126 -14.64 -5.70 -11.25
CA ALA A 126 -15.97 -5.95 -11.80
C ALA A 126 -16.77 -4.66 -12.06
N ALA A 127 -16.67 -3.67 -11.18
CA ALA A 127 -17.36 -2.39 -11.34
C ALA A 127 -16.82 -1.57 -12.52
N VAL A 128 -15.50 -1.56 -12.70
CA VAL A 128 -14.84 -0.84 -13.81
C VAL A 128 -15.16 -1.50 -15.15
N SER A 129 -15.14 -2.83 -15.24
CA SER A 129 -15.47 -3.56 -16.48
C SER A 129 -16.94 -3.46 -16.90
N ALA A 130 -17.84 -3.05 -15.99
CA ALA A 130 -19.27 -2.88 -16.28
C ALA A 130 -19.64 -1.44 -16.70
N SER A 131 -18.68 -0.51 -16.68
CA SER A 131 -18.86 0.91 -17.01
C SER A 131 -18.45 1.21 -18.45
#